data_AF-A0AAP1AAB3-F1
#
_entry.id   AF-A0AAP1AAB3-F1
#
_cell.length_a   1.000
_cell.length_b   1.000
_cell.length_c   1.000
_cell.angle_alpha   90.00
_cell.angle_beta   90.00
_cell.angle_gamma   90.00
#
_symmetry.space_group_name_H-M   'P 1'
#
loop_
_entity.id
_entity.type
_entity.pdbx_description
1 polymer ?
#
loop_
_entity_poly.entity_id
_entity_poly.type
_entity_poly.pdbx_seq_one_letter_code
_entity_poly.pdbx_strand_id
1 'polypeptide(L)'
;MNEQEIEQRLQELQRTAPRLSPEQIDEKIVKKAFHVLGGKLTICVLTLKNGFEIVGESACAHPDNFVQELGEQAAFENARRQIWKLEGYLLCQKLYEQALEDGKTFLDRLYEELAQQVERRDKLHAFMLKGKPDDVTEVEWFQMADQLDVLADYVDILETRIAIHTKSDEEEE
;
A
#
# COMPACT_ATOMS: atom_id res chain seq x y z
N MET A 1 -16.53 -0.51 -27.37
CA MET A 1 -15.10 -0.76 -27.25
C MET A 1 -14.87 -1.43 -25.91
N ASN A 2 -14.38 -2.66 -25.88
CA ASN A 2 -14.11 -3.39 -24.63
C ASN A 2 -12.72 -3.01 -24.06
N GLU A 3 -12.40 -3.47 -22.85
CA GLU A 3 -11.16 -3.10 -22.18
C GLU A 3 -9.90 -3.56 -22.95
N GLN A 4 -9.95 -4.71 -23.62
CA GLN A 4 -8.84 -5.22 -24.44
C GLN A 4 -8.62 -4.38 -25.70
N GLU A 5 -9.69 -3.91 -26.33
CA GLU A 5 -9.61 -3.01 -27.49
C GLU A 5 -9.03 -1.65 -27.10
N ILE A 6 -9.39 -1.13 -25.91
CA ILE A 6 -8.80 0.10 -25.37
C ILE A 6 -7.29 -0.10 -25.14
N GLU A 7 -6.91 -1.22 -24.54
CA GLU A 7 -5.51 -1.58 -24.28
C GLU A 7 -4.70 -1.65 -25.58
N GLN A 8 -5.18 -2.38 -26.58
CA GLN A 8 -4.55 -2.49 -27.89
C GLN A 8 -4.39 -1.13 -28.55
N ARG A 9 -5.43 -0.28 -28.49
CA ARG A 9 -5.37 1.06 -29.07
C ARG A 9 -4.33 1.95 -28.40
N LEU A 10 -4.16 1.85 -27.07
CA LEU A 10 -3.11 2.58 -26.35
C LEU A 10 -1.71 2.14 -26.76
N GLN A 11 -1.51 0.85 -27.02
CA GLN A 11 -0.26 0.29 -27.51
C GLN A 11 0.05 0.78 -28.93
N GLU A 12 -0.92 0.74 -29.84
CA GLU A 12 -0.79 1.28 -31.21
C GLU A 12 -0.39 2.76 -31.20
N LEU A 13 -0.97 3.54 -30.27
CA LEU A 13 -0.67 4.96 -30.08
C LEU A 13 0.61 5.22 -29.28
N GLN A 14 1.39 4.17 -28.96
CA GLN A 14 2.66 4.23 -28.23
C GLN A 14 2.57 4.97 -26.89
N ARG A 15 1.46 4.80 -26.15
CA ARG A 15 1.28 5.40 -24.82
C ARG A 15 1.98 4.54 -23.76
N THR A 16 3.12 5.03 -23.28
CA THR A 16 4.04 4.31 -22.38
C THR A 16 3.95 4.73 -20.91
N ALA A 17 3.06 5.68 -20.58
CA ALA A 17 2.86 6.10 -19.18
C ALA A 17 2.39 4.91 -18.31
N PRO A 18 2.79 4.85 -17.02
CA PRO A 18 2.38 3.80 -16.11
C PRO A 18 0.85 3.67 -16.05
N ARG A 19 0.35 2.44 -16.17
CA ARG A 19 -1.08 2.14 -16.25
C ARG A 19 -1.33 0.67 -15.93
N LEU A 20 -2.61 0.33 -15.75
CA LEU A 20 -3.07 -1.03 -15.51
C LEU A 20 -3.66 -1.62 -16.79
N SER A 21 -3.38 -2.89 -17.07
CA SER A 21 -4.01 -3.66 -18.15
C SER A 21 -5.13 -4.56 -17.60
N PRO A 22 -6.08 -5.01 -18.45
CA PRO A 22 -7.11 -5.96 -18.05
C PRO A 22 -6.53 -7.25 -17.43
N GLU A 23 -5.45 -7.77 -18.01
CA GLU A 23 -4.78 -8.98 -17.55
C GLU A 23 -4.20 -8.78 -16.14
N GLN A 24 -3.59 -7.62 -15.87
CA GLN A 24 -3.06 -7.30 -14.55
C GLN A 24 -4.13 -7.25 -13.47
N ILE A 25 -5.36 -6.83 -13.82
CA ILE A 25 -6.51 -6.83 -12.91
C ILE A 25 -6.97 -8.27 -12.65
N ASP A 26 -7.09 -9.07 -13.70
CA ASP A 26 -7.50 -10.47 -13.57
C ASP A 26 -6.49 -11.31 -12.79
N GLU A 27 -5.20 -11.03 -12.96
CA GLU A 27 -4.11 -11.65 -12.20
C GLU A 27 -4.16 -11.38 -10.70
N LYS A 28 -4.88 -10.35 -10.23
CA LYS A 28 -5.04 -10.11 -8.79
C LYS A 28 -5.95 -11.15 -8.14
N ILE A 29 -6.86 -11.75 -8.90
CA ILE A 29 -7.91 -12.63 -8.38
C ILE A 29 -7.34 -14.05 -8.25
N VAL A 30 -7.32 -14.59 -7.03
CA VAL A 30 -6.87 -15.96 -6.77
C VAL A 30 -8.02 -16.94 -6.51
N LYS A 31 -9.20 -16.43 -6.15
CA LYS A 31 -10.38 -17.25 -5.89
C LYS A 31 -11.65 -16.50 -6.26
N LYS A 32 -12.64 -17.24 -6.76
CA LYS A 32 -14.01 -16.76 -7.03
C LYS A 32 -15.00 -17.68 -6.32
N ALA A 33 -15.96 -17.12 -5.62
CA ALA A 33 -17.08 -17.85 -5.01
C ALA A 33 -18.39 -17.14 -5.32
N PHE A 34 -19.44 -17.91 -5.59
CA PHE A 34 -20.76 -17.39 -5.95
C PHE A 34 -21.83 -17.94 -5.02
N HIS A 35 -22.77 -17.07 -4.64
CA HIS A 35 -23.90 -17.42 -3.78
C HIS A 35 -25.19 -16.83 -4.35
N VAL A 36 -26.18 -17.68 -4.59
CA VAL A 36 -27.52 -17.25 -4.99
C VAL A 36 -28.42 -17.21 -3.77
N LEU A 37 -29.05 -16.05 -3.55
CA LEU A 37 -29.93 -15.78 -2.41
C LEU A 37 -31.33 -15.45 -2.90
N GLY A 38 -32.33 -16.15 -2.36
CA GLY A 38 -33.75 -15.89 -2.64
C GLY A 38 -34.16 -16.04 -4.11
N GLY A 39 -33.38 -16.76 -4.93
CA GLY A 39 -33.67 -17.00 -6.34
C GLY A 39 -33.58 -15.77 -7.25
N LYS A 40 -32.96 -14.68 -6.79
CA LYS A 40 -32.88 -13.41 -7.54
C LYS A 40 -31.55 -12.69 -7.41
N LEU A 41 -30.94 -12.74 -6.22
CA LEU A 41 -29.71 -12.05 -5.89
C LEU A 41 -28.53 -13.02 -6.06
N THR A 42 -27.53 -12.63 -6.81
CA THR A 42 -26.25 -13.33 -6.90
C THR A 42 -25.16 -12.47 -6.27
N ILE A 43 -24.44 -13.05 -5.33
CA ILE A 43 -23.25 -12.46 -4.70
C ILE A 43 -22.02 -13.16 -5.27
N CYS A 44 -21.04 -12.38 -5.71
CA CYS A 44 -19.71 -12.83 -6.11
C CYS A 44 -18.70 -12.35 -5.07
N VAL A 45 -17.91 -13.27 -4.52
CA VAL A 45 -16.80 -12.96 -3.62
C VAL A 45 -15.50 -13.30 -4.35
N LEU A 46 -14.67 -12.28 -4.56
CA LEU A 46 -13.33 -12.38 -5.14
C LEU A 46 -12.29 -12.24 -4.03
N THR A 47 -11.44 -13.25 -3.86
CA THR A 47 -10.26 -13.15 -2.99
C THR A 47 -9.07 -12.72 -3.85
N LEU A 48 -8.37 -11.68 -3.44
CA LEU A 48 -7.18 -11.16 -4.11
C LEU A 48 -5.88 -11.81 -3.58
N LYS A 49 -4.79 -11.69 -4.35
CA LYS A 49 -3.44 -12.19 -3.99
C LYS A 49 -2.95 -11.70 -2.62
N ASN A 50 -3.35 -10.49 -2.19
CA ASN A 50 -2.99 -9.92 -0.90
C ASN A 50 -3.92 -10.36 0.26
N GLY A 51 -4.87 -11.25 0.00
CA GLY A 51 -5.86 -11.73 0.98
C GLY A 51 -7.09 -10.83 1.15
N PHE A 52 -7.17 -9.69 0.44
CA PHE A 52 -8.35 -8.83 0.50
C PHE A 52 -9.52 -9.45 -0.25
N GLU A 53 -10.73 -9.37 0.32
CA GLU A 53 -11.95 -9.89 -0.29
C GLU A 53 -12.82 -8.75 -0.83
N ILE A 54 -13.30 -8.92 -2.05
CA ILE A 54 -14.20 -7.97 -2.72
C ILE A 54 -15.51 -8.67 -3.03
N VAL A 55 -16.60 -7.98 -2.70
CA VAL A 55 -17.95 -8.45 -2.95
C VAL A 55 -18.54 -7.68 -4.11
N GLY A 56 -19.03 -8.39 -5.13
CA GLY A 56 -19.90 -7.84 -6.15
C GLY A 56 -21.26 -8.51 -6.13
N GLU A 57 -22.25 -7.81 -6.66
CA GLU A 57 -23.64 -8.25 -6.61
C GLU A 57 -24.37 -8.02 -7.92
N SER A 58 -25.38 -8.84 -8.16
CA SER A 58 -26.37 -8.64 -9.21
C SER A 58 -27.73 -9.12 -8.71
N ALA A 59 -28.81 -8.45 -9.13
CA ALA A 59 -30.16 -8.85 -8.75
C ALA A 59 -31.12 -8.67 -9.93
N CYS A 60 -31.93 -9.68 -10.23
CA CYS A 60 -33.01 -9.54 -11.21
C CYS A 60 -34.29 -8.99 -10.56
N ALA A 61 -35.12 -8.30 -11.35
CA ALA A 61 -36.37 -7.71 -10.84
C ALA A 61 -37.42 -8.77 -10.48
N HIS A 62 -37.47 -9.89 -11.21
CA HIS A 62 -38.45 -10.97 -11.04
C HIS A 62 -37.77 -12.34 -11.13
N PRO A 63 -38.08 -13.31 -10.24
CA PRO A 63 -37.43 -14.62 -10.20
C PRO A 63 -37.61 -15.43 -11.49
N ASP A 64 -38.73 -15.28 -12.20
CA ASP A 64 -38.95 -15.96 -13.49
C ASP A 64 -37.93 -15.57 -14.58
N ASN A 65 -37.27 -14.42 -14.42
CA ASN A 65 -36.21 -13.95 -15.31
C ASN A 65 -34.81 -14.28 -14.79
N PHE A 66 -34.70 -15.03 -13.69
CA PHE A 66 -33.41 -15.40 -13.12
C PHE A 66 -32.71 -16.43 -13.99
N VAL A 67 -31.52 -16.07 -14.47
CA VAL A 67 -30.59 -16.97 -15.15
C VAL A 67 -29.28 -16.91 -14.40
N GLN A 68 -28.90 -18.02 -13.76
CA GLN A 68 -27.75 -18.07 -12.85
C GLN A 68 -26.45 -17.60 -13.52
N GLU A 69 -26.17 -18.09 -14.73
CA GLU A 69 -24.97 -17.71 -15.50
C GLU A 69 -24.87 -16.19 -15.72
N LEU A 70 -25.98 -15.55 -16.11
CA LEU A 70 -26.02 -14.10 -16.31
C LEU A 70 -25.89 -13.33 -14.99
N GLY A 71 -26.49 -13.86 -13.91
CA GLY A 71 -26.36 -13.30 -12.57
C GLY A 71 -24.91 -13.35 -12.07
N GLU A 72 -24.24 -14.50 -12.21
CA GLU A 72 -22.84 -14.70 -11.84
C GLU A 72 -21.91 -13.81 -12.67
N GLN A 73 -22.12 -13.72 -13.98
CA GLN A 73 -21.35 -12.82 -14.85
C GLN A 73 -21.48 -11.36 -14.40
N ALA A 74 -22.71 -10.88 -14.19
CA ALA A 74 -22.95 -9.50 -13.78
C ALA A 74 -22.36 -9.20 -12.38
N ALA A 75 -22.49 -10.13 -11.42
CA ALA A 75 -21.91 -9.98 -10.09
C ALA A 75 -20.38 -10.01 -10.13
N PHE A 76 -19.79 -10.84 -10.98
CA PHE A 76 -18.35 -10.87 -11.23
C PHE A 76 -17.85 -9.56 -11.84
N GLU A 77 -18.50 -9.05 -12.89
CA GLU A 77 -18.14 -7.77 -13.52
C GLU A 77 -18.26 -6.60 -12.53
N ASN A 78 -19.27 -6.62 -11.67
CA ASN A 78 -19.44 -5.66 -10.59
C ASN A 78 -18.25 -5.70 -9.61
N ALA A 79 -17.86 -6.89 -9.12
CA ALA A 79 -16.70 -7.07 -8.24
C ALA A 79 -15.39 -6.64 -8.93
N ARG A 80 -15.18 -7.06 -10.18
CA ARG A 80 -13.97 -6.76 -10.96
C ARG A 80 -13.80 -5.26 -11.21
N ARG A 81 -14.88 -4.52 -11.42
CA ARG A 81 -14.85 -3.06 -11.54
C ARG A 81 -14.36 -2.37 -10.26
N GLN A 82 -14.63 -2.95 -9.10
CA GLN A 82 -14.10 -2.43 -7.83
C GLN A 82 -12.59 -2.65 -7.72
N ILE A 83 -12.08 -3.80 -8.19
CA ILE A 83 -10.63 -4.04 -8.27
C ILE A 83 -9.95 -2.96 -9.12
N TRP A 84 -10.50 -2.65 -10.30
CA TRP A 84 -10.01 -1.56 -11.14
C TRP A 84 -9.89 -0.23 -10.39
N LYS A 85 -10.92 0.14 -9.63
CA LYS A 85 -10.91 1.38 -8.83
C LYS A 85 -9.82 1.36 -7.76
N LEU A 86 -9.67 0.24 -7.05
CA LEU A 86 -8.68 0.10 -5.97
C LEU A 86 -7.25 0.07 -6.49
N GLU A 87 -6.97 -0.74 -7.51
CA GLU A 87 -5.64 -0.81 -8.13
C GLU A 87 -5.29 0.50 -8.83
N GLY A 88 -6.27 1.17 -9.45
CA GLY A 88 -6.07 2.50 -10.06
C GLY A 88 -5.67 3.55 -9.02
N TYR A 89 -6.36 3.61 -7.89
CA TYR A 89 -5.97 4.47 -6.78
C TYR A 89 -4.57 4.13 -6.26
N LEU A 90 -4.28 2.84 -6.04
CA LEU A 90 -2.99 2.38 -5.55
C LEU A 90 -1.84 2.76 -6.50
N LEU A 91 -2.05 2.68 -7.82
CA LEU A 91 -1.06 3.11 -8.80
C LEU A 91 -0.82 4.64 -8.71
N CYS A 92 -1.88 5.44 -8.65
CA CYS A 92 -1.74 6.89 -8.48
C CYS A 92 -0.98 7.25 -7.20
N GLN A 93 -1.28 6.56 -6.08
CA GLN A 93 -0.60 6.78 -4.81
C GLN A 93 0.89 6.46 -4.92
N LYS A 94 1.26 5.33 -5.52
CA LYS A 94 2.67 4.96 -5.75
C LYS A 94 3.42 5.98 -6.59
N LEU A 95 2.81 6.48 -7.65
CA LEU A 95 3.42 7.50 -8.50
C LEU A 95 3.61 8.83 -7.76
N TYR A 96 2.67 9.19 -6.88
CA TYR A 96 2.79 10.37 -6.03
C TYR A 96 3.93 10.23 -5.01
N GLU A 97 4.00 9.09 -4.31
CA GLU A 97 5.09 8.79 -3.36
C GLU A 97 6.45 8.79 -4.06
N GLN A 98 6.54 8.17 -5.24
CA GLN A 98 7.77 8.18 -6.03
C GLN A 98 8.17 9.59 -6.47
N ALA A 99 7.22 10.41 -6.91
CA ALA A 99 7.50 11.80 -7.27
C ALA A 99 7.95 12.64 -6.07
N LEU A 100 7.41 12.37 -4.86
CA LEU A 100 7.90 12.98 -3.64
C LEU A 100 9.34 12.56 -3.36
N GLU A 101 9.67 11.28 -3.49
CA GLU A 101 11.04 10.77 -3.31
C GLU A 101 12.03 11.32 -4.33
N ASP A 102 11.65 11.40 -5.61
CA ASP A 102 12.48 11.96 -6.68
C ASP A 102 12.75 13.45 -6.47
N GLY A 103 11.85 14.16 -5.79
CA GLY A 103 12.01 15.56 -5.40
C GLY A 103 12.84 15.78 -4.14
N LYS A 104 13.16 14.73 -3.37
CA LYS A 104 13.96 14.85 -2.15
C LYS A 104 15.45 14.98 -2.48
N THR A 105 16.06 16.02 -1.95
CA THR A 105 17.52 16.16 -1.94
C THR A 105 18.16 15.12 -1.01
N PHE A 106 19.48 14.98 -1.08
CA PHE A 106 20.22 14.21 -0.07
C PHE A 106 19.94 14.73 1.35
N LEU A 107 19.85 16.05 1.51
CA LEU A 107 19.58 16.69 2.79
C LEU A 107 18.17 16.38 3.31
N ASP A 108 17.14 16.41 2.45
CA ASP A 108 15.78 16.02 2.82
C ASP A 108 15.72 14.59 3.35
N ARG A 109 16.43 13.66 2.69
CA ARG A 109 16.53 12.27 3.16
C ARG A 109 17.20 12.16 4.53
N LEU A 110 18.24 12.95 4.80
CA LEU A 110 18.90 12.96 6.11
C LEU A 110 17.98 13.51 7.21
N TYR A 111 17.26 14.59 6.94
CA TYR A 111 16.31 15.17 7.90
C TYR A 111 15.16 14.19 8.21
N GLU A 112 14.63 13.50 7.20
CA GLU A 112 13.61 12.47 7.41
C GLU A 112 14.14 11.30 8.24
N GLU A 113 15.35 10.84 7.94
CA GLU A 113 15.99 9.77 8.70
C GLU A 113 16.21 10.17 10.17
N LEU A 114 16.74 11.37 10.42
CA LEU A 114 16.92 11.92 11.76
C LEU A 114 15.59 11.94 12.52
N ALA A 115 14.51 12.45 11.91
CA ALA A 115 13.20 12.52 12.54
C ALA A 115 12.68 11.13 12.96
N GLN A 116 12.83 10.12 12.09
CA GLN A 116 12.43 8.74 12.39
C GLN A 116 13.25 8.13 13.53
N GLN A 117 14.57 8.35 13.56
CA GLN A 117 15.42 7.80 14.61
C GLN A 117 15.18 8.48 15.95
N VAL A 118 14.97 9.80 15.97
CA VAL A 118 14.55 10.55 17.16
C VAL A 118 13.22 10.00 17.70
N GLU A 119 12.22 9.80 16.84
CA GLU A 119 10.93 9.25 17.27
C GLU A 119 11.06 7.84 17.88
N ARG A 120 11.87 6.96 17.27
CA ARG A 120 12.13 5.61 17.79
C ARG A 120 12.86 5.64 19.12
N ARG A 121 13.91 6.45 19.23
CA ARG A 121 14.69 6.66 20.46
C ARG A 121 13.78 7.16 21.58
N ASP A 122 12.97 8.18 21.32
CA ASP A 122 12.12 8.80 22.34
C ASP A 122 11.01 7.85 22.80
N LYS A 123 10.42 7.06 21.89
CA LYS A 123 9.47 6.01 22.26
C LYS A 123 10.10 4.92 23.13
N LEU A 124 11.31 4.47 22.80
CA LEU A 124 12.03 3.48 23.60
C LEU A 124 12.41 4.07 24.96
N HIS A 125 12.96 5.27 25.00
CA HIS A 125 13.28 5.97 26.25
C HIS A 125 12.05 6.13 27.15
N ALA A 126 10.91 6.56 26.59
CA ALA A 126 9.67 6.69 27.33
C ALA A 126 9.12 5.34 27.83
N PHE A 127 9.36 4.25 27.10
CA PHE A 127 9.06 2.89 27.57
C PHE A 127 9.98 2.50 28.73
N MET A 128 11.29 2.72 28.61
CA MET A 128 12.28 2.40 29.65
C MET A 128 12.01 3.13 30.97
N LEU A 129 11.55 4.39 30.92
CA LEU A 129 11.20 5.19 32.11
C LEU A 129 10.02 4.61 32.93
N LYS A 130 9.20 3.74 32.34
CA LYS A 130 8.09 3.08 33.07
C LYS A 130 8.55 1.91 33.94
N GLY A 131 9.81 1.50 33.83
CA GLY A 131 10.37 0.35 34.52
C GLY A 131 10.15 -0.96 33.77
N LYS A 132 10.91 -2.00 34.18
CA LYS A 132 10.93 -3.31 33.53
C LYS A 132 9.61 -4.06 33.75
N PRO A 133 8.92 -4.50 32.68
CA PRO A 133 7.78 -5.40 32.81
C PRO A 133 8.15 -6.76 33.42
N ASP A 134 7.16 -7.48 33.94
CA ASP A 134 7.36 -8.81 34.55
C ASP A 134 7.70 -9.89 33.52
N ASP A 135 7.18 -9.75 32.30
CA ASP A 135 7.37 -10.66 31.17
C ASP A 135 8.67 -10.44 30.38
N VAL A 136 9.46 -9.42 30.76
CA VAL A 136 10.77 -9.11 30.17
C VAL A 136 11.88 -9.56 31.10
N THR A 137 12.84 -10.33 30.59
CA THR A 137 14.01 -10.77 31.36
C THR A 137 14.97 -9.61 31.63
N GLU A 138 15.82 -9.73 32.65
CA GLU A 138 16.84 -8.70 32.92
C GLU A 138 17.78 -8.49 31.72
N VAL A 139 18.14 -9.57 31.02
CA VAL A 139 19.02 -9.50 29.84
C VAL A 139 18.36 -8.72 28.71
N GLU A 140 17.10 -9.00 28.38
CA GLU A 140 16.35 -8.25 27.36
C GLU A 140 16.21 -6.77 27.75
N TRP A 141 16.00 -6.49 29.04
CA TRP A 141 15.93 -5.12 29.54
C TRP A 141 17.25 -4.36 29.37
N PHE A 142 18.39 -4.99 29.67
CA PHE A 142 19.70 -4.39 29.42
C PHE A 142 19.95 -4.19 27.92
N GLN A 143 19.56 -5.14 27.07
CA GLN A 143 19.67 -4.98 25.62
C GLN A 143 18.84 -3.80 25.09
N MET A 144 17.68 -3.52 25.68
CA MET A 144 16.89 -2.34 25.32
C MET A 144 17.57 -1.03 25.75
N ALA A 145 18.32 -1.02 26.85
CA ALA A 145 19.14 0.11 27.25
C ALA A 145 20.30 0.33 26.26
N ASP A 146 21.03 -0.73 25.91
CA ASP A 146 22.10 -0.68 24.89
C ASP A 146 21.54 -0.21 23.53
N GLN A 147 20.35 -0.69 23.17
CA GLN A 147 19.65 -0.25 21.96
C GLN A 147 19.35 1.26 21.99
N LEU A 148 18.94 1.79 23.14
CA LEU A 148 18.66 3.21 23.30
C LEU A 148 19.93 4.06 23.11
N ASP A 149 21.05 3.62 23.67
CA ASP A 149 22.35 4.29 23.52
C ASP A 149 22.79 4.30 22.05
N VAL A 150 22.69 3.17 21.34
CA VAL A 150 23.00 3.09 19.90
C VAL A 150 22.09 3.99 19.06
N LEU A 151 20.81 4.11 19.42
CA LEU A 151 19.89 5.02 18.73
C LEU A 151 20.28 6.49 18.99
N ALA A 152 20.75 6.83 20.18
CA ALA A 152 21.25 8.17 20.49
C ALA A 152 22.52 8.50 19.70
N ASP A 153 23.50 7.59 19.69
CA ASP A 153 24.72 7.74 18.88
C ASP A 153 24.38 7.91 17.40
N TYR A 154 23.39 7.18 16.90
CA TYR A 154 23.00 7.30 15.51
C TYR A 154 22.35 8.65 15.18
N VAL A 155 21.54 9.19 16.09
CA VAL A 155 21.00 10.54 15.99
C VAL A 155 22.12 11.57 15.91
N ASP A 156 23.12 11.50 16.79
CA ASP A 156 24.25 12.44 16.79
C ASP A 156 25.06 12.39 15.48
N ILE A 157 25.24 11.18 14.91
CA ILE A 157 25.87 11.01 13.59
C ILE A 157 25.06 11.70 12.50
N LEU A 158 23.73 11.56 12.51
CA LEU A 158 22.86 12.19 11.52
C LEU A 158 22.86 13.70 11.64
N GLU A 159 22.78 14.26 12.85
CA GLU A 159 22.89 15.69 13.11
C GLU A 159 24.23 16.24 12.60
N THR A 160 25.32 15.51 12.84
CA THR A 160 26.65 15.88 12.34
C THR A 160 26.70 15.89 10.81
N ARG A 161 26.16 14.86 10.16
CA ARG A 161 26.11 14.76 8.68
C ARG A 161 25.30 15.90 8.06
N ILE A 162 24.16 16.23 8.67
CA ILE A 162 23.33 17.36 8.26
C ILE A 162 24.13 18.67 8.36
N ALA A 163 24.76 18.91 9.51
CA ALA A 163 25.53 20.14 9.74
C ALA A 163 26.73 20.29 8.77
N ILE A 164 27.37 19.19 8.39
CA ILE A 164 28.44 19.22 7.37
C ILE A 164 27.89 19.63 6.01
N HIS A 165 26.78 19.04 5.59
CA HIS A 165 26.22 19.28 4.26
C HIS A 165 25.60 20.68 4.13
N THR A 166 24.92 21.17 5.17
CA THR A 166 24.38 22.55 5.16
C THR A 166 25.49 23.60 5.07
N LYS A 167 26.66 23.36 5.69
CA LYS A 167 27.81 24.28 5.59
C LYS A 167 28.49 24.23 4.22
N SER A 168 28.55 23.07 3.56
CA SER A 168 29.12 23.00 2.21
C SER A 168 28.30 23.77 1.19
N ASP A 169 26.98 23.80 1.36
CA ASP A 169 26.08 24.53 0.44
C ASP A 169 26.20 26.06 0.61
N GLU A 170 26.48 26.56 1.82
CA GLU A 170 26.72 27.99 2.09
C GLU A 170 28.06 28.52 1.57
N GLU A 171 29.05 27.65 1.34
CA GLU A 171 30.38 28.02 0.83
C GLU A 171 30.46 28.00 -0.71
N GLU A 172 29.46 27.43 -1.41
CA GLU A 172 29.40 27.31 -2.88
C GLU A 172 28.50 28.37 -3.58
N GLU A 173 27.74 29.19 -2.84
CA GLU A 173 26.97 30.36 -3.33
C GLU A 173 27.73 31.70 -3.25
#